data_AF-A0A6J6Q4P4-F1
#
_entry.id   AF-A0A6J6Q4P4-F1
#
_cell.length_a   1.000
_cell.length_b   1.000
_cell.length_c   1.000
_cell.angle_alpha   90.00
_cell.angle_beta   90.00
_cell.angle_gamma   90.00
#
_symmetry.space_group_name_H-M   'P 1'
#
loop_
_entity.id
_entity.type
_entity.pdbx_description
1 polymer ?
#
loop_
_entity_poly.entity_id
_entity_poly.type
_entity_poly.pdbx_seq_one_letter_code
_entity_poly.pdbx_strand_id
1 'polypeptide(L)'
;MPAGRANVMAESLVATGDADLGDSLDEIVAAARDGRSVVTLDGCASACGARLLEARGIAPAVELDLGRVNDADLALITPQRLGDLGARTEPSRRAKRLSRLESGTDAAAPGRAHSTDDYLLALDSLTTLRVECGALIADAPTLASHVSHALHVSRPTAGETLARLERDGYVERNAHKEILLTAHGRAEADRVIRAQRILERFVTDILGYTAEESYERAREISPGFDAEALERVYAALGAPTMCPHGWPVDAAEGRASARELTALSAAVPGDRIVVDRLEESARARLPILLAAGLTPGREITVTNVDHTVGTLEISCDGTATTLSLDDAAGAFVRS
;
A
#
# COMPACT_ATOMS: atom_id res chain seq x y z
N MET A 1 -10.31 13.59 5.02
CA MET A 1 -11.66 14.05 4.61
C MET A 1 -11.90 14.04 3.08
N PRO A 2 -11.72 12.90 2.42
CA PRO A 2 -12.49 12.57 1.21
C PRO A 2 -13.54 11.47 1.42
N ALA A 3 -13.24 10.47 2.27
CA ALA A 3 -14.14 9.36 2.60
C ALA A 3 -15.46 9.83 3.25
N GLY A 4 -15.41 10.81 4.15
CA GLY A 4 -16.62 11.39 4.75
C GLY A 4 -17.54 12.11 3.73
N ARG A 5 -16.98 12.69 2.65
CA ARG A 5 -17.78 13.31 1.58
C ARG A 5 -18.41 12.25 0.66
N ALA A 6 -17.71 11.13 0.45
CA ALA A 6 -18.24 9.97 -0.25
C ALA A 6 -19.43 9.35 0.49
N ASN A 7 -19.30 9.14 1.80
CA ASN A 7 -20.37 8.56 2.62
C ASN A 7 -21.61 9.46 2.67
N VAL A 8 -21.46 10.77 2.86
CA VAL A 8 -22.59 11.72 2.86
C VAL A 8 -23.31 11.73 1.51
N MET A 9 -22.57 11.64 0.40
CA MET A 9 -23.16 11.60 -0.94
C MET A 9 -23.86 10.25 -1.24
N ALA A 10 -23.23 9.16 -0.82
CA ALA A 10 -23.79 7.81 -0.87
C ALA A 10 -25.13 7.73 -0.11
N GLU A 11 -25.16 8.19 1.14
CA GLU A 11 -26.36 8.24 1.98
C GLU A 11 -27.46 9.11 1.35
N SER A 12 -27.10 10.26 0.77
CA SER A 12 -28.07 11.14 0.09
C SER A 12 -28.68 10.49 -1.17
N LEU A 13 -27.94 9.63 -1.87
CA LEU A 13 -28.43 8.90 -3.05
C LEU A 13 -29.30 7.70 -2.67
N VAL A 14 -28.99 7.02 -1.56
CA VAL A 14 -29.86 5.98 -1.01
C VAL A 14 -31.16 6.57 -0.51
N ALA A 15 -31.11 7.75 0.13
CA ALA A 15 -32.29 8.42 0.67
C ALA A 15 -33.31 8.84 -0.42
N THR A 16 -32.91 8.95 -1.70
CA THR A 16 -33.85 9.19 -2.80
C THR A 16 -34.56 7.92 -3.29
N GLY A 17 -34.14 6.73 -2.83
CA GLY A 17 -34.78 5.45 -3.12
C GLY A 17 -34.46 4.85 -4.49
N ASP A 18 -33.51 5.46 -5.22
CA ASP A 18 -33.14 5.08 -6.59
C ASP A 18 -31.77 4.37 -6.68
N ALA A 19 -31.08 4.18 -5.54
CA ALA A 19 -29.78 3.52 -5.45
C ALA A 19 -29.66 2.73 -4.14
N ASP A 20 -28.94 1.62 -4.19
CA ASP A 20 -28.54 0.83 -3.03
C ASP A 20 -27.02 0.94 -2.85
N LEU A 21 -26.54 0.98 -1.59
CA LEU A 21 -25.12 0.80 -1.31
C LEU A 21 -24.83 -0.69 -1.26
N GLY A 22 -23.80 -1.13 -1.99
CA GLY A 22 -23.30 -2.49 -1.84
C GLY A 22 -22.40 -2.57 -0.62
N ASP A 23 -22.65 -3.55 0.24
CA ASP A 23 -21.90 -3.75 1.48
C ASP A 23 -20.55 -4.44 1.22
N SER A 24 -20.35 -4.99 0.01
CA SER A 24 -19.10 -5.61 -0.42
C SER A 24 -18.89 -5.51 -1.94
N LEU A 25 -17.62 -5.64 -2.38
CA LEU A 25 -17.29 -5.67 -3.81
C LEU A 25 -17.96 -6.85 -4.54
N ASP A 26 -18.07 -8.02 -3.90
CA ASP A 26 -18.67 -9.19 -4.51
C ASP A 26 -20.19 -9.04 -4.69
N GLU A 27 -20.87 -8.36 -3.76
CA GLU A 27 -22.28 -7.98 -3.90
C GLU A 27 -22.49 -7.00 -5.06
N ILE A 28 -21.62 -5.99 -5.17
CA ILE A 28 -21.67 -5.01 -6.27
C ILE A 28 -21.43 -5.69 -7.61
N VAL A 29 -20.48 -6.62 -7.70
CA VAL A 29 -20.21 -7.39 -8.92
C VAL A 29 -21.38 -8.32 -9.27
N ALA A 30 -22.01 -8.95 -8.29
CA ALA A 30 -23.20 -9.78 -8.51
C ALA A 30 -24.38 -8.94 -9.03
N ALA A 31 -24.66 -7.81 -8.38
CA ALA A 31 -25.68 -6.85 -8.81
C ALA A 31 -25.43 -6.32 -10.24
N ALA A 32 -24.17 -6.04 -10.57
CA ALA A 32 -23.77 -5.61 -11.92
C ALA A 32 -24.04 -6.67 -12.98
N ARG A 33 -23.73 -7.95 -12.66
CA ARG A 33 -23.96 -9.10 -13.55
C ARG A 33 -25.45 -9.38 -13.74
N ASP A 34 -26.27 -9.04 -12.75
CA ASP A 34 -27.72 -9.08 -12.83
C ASP A 34 -28.33 -7.86 -13.56
N GLY A 35 -27.49 -7.02 -14.17
CA GLY A 35 -27.90 -5.93 -15.06
C GLY A 35 -28.11 -4.59 -14.38
N ARG A 36 -27.71 -4.42 -13.11
CA ARG A 36 -27.75 -3.11 -12.44
C ARG A 36 -26.55 -2.25 -12.87
N SER A 37 -26.77 -0.96 -13.08
CA SER A 37 -25.70 0.01 -13.33
C SER A 37 -24.94 0.30 -12.04
N VAL A 38 -23.62 0.17 -12.06
CA VAL A 38 -22.76 0.50 -10.91
C VAL A 38 -22.20 1.91 -11.04
N VAL A 39 -22.24 2.66 -9.96
CA VAL A 39 -21.64 4.00 -9.84
C VAL A 39 -20.54 3.94 -8.80
N THR A 40 -19.36 4.45 -9.11
CA THR A 40 -18.27 4.59 -8.13
C THR A 40 -18.11 6.05 -7.73
N LEU A 41 -18.06 6.28 -6.41
CA LEU A 41 -17.78 7.58 -5.81
C LEU A 41 -16.37 7.53 -5.22
N ASP A 42 -15.37 7.93 -5.99
CA ASP A 42 -13.98 7.87 -5.57
C ASP A 42 -13.56 9.19 -4.92
N GLY A 43 -13.15 9.12 -3.65
CA GLY A 43 -12.65 10.27 -2.89
C GLY A 43 -11.23 10.70 -3.27
N CYS A 44 -10.57 10.03 -4.21
CA CYS A 44 -9.21 10.34 -4.60
C CYS A 44 -8.99 10.10 -6.10
N ALA A 45 -7.97 10.79 -6.63
CA ALA A 45 -7.65 10.82 -8.06
C ALA A 45 -7.16 9.47 -8.64
N SER A 46 -7.08 8.41 -7.84
CA SER A 46 -6.65 7.07 -8.27
C SER A 46 -7.77 6.13 -8.69
N ALA A 47 -9.05 6.52 -8.56
CA ALA A 47 -10.20 5.78 -9.09
C ALA A 47 -10.27 4.31 -8.62
N CYS A 48 -10.02 4.07 -7.34
CA CYS A 48 -9.76 2.73 -6.83
C CYS A 48 -11.00 1.81 -6.91
N GLY A 49 -12.21 2.34 -6.67
CA GLY A 49 -13.44 1.57 -6.82
C GLY A 49 -13.67 1.14 -8.27
N ALA A 50 -13.44 2.04 -9.22
CA ALA A 50 -13.56 1.74 -10.65
C ALA A 50 -12.58 0.67 -11.10
N ARG A 51 -11.31 0.75 -10.67
CA ARG A 51 -10.26 -0.22 -11.02
C ARG A 51 -10.52 -1.61 -10.45
N LEU A 52 -11.01 -1.70 -9.21
CA LEU A 52 -11.36 -2.97 -8.58
C LEU A 52 -12.51 -3.68 -9.33
N LEU A 53 -13.49 -2.91 -9.83
CA LEU A 53 -14.58 -3.44 -10.65
C LEU A 53 -14.11 -3.85 -12.05
N GLU A 54 -13.27 -3.02 -12.69
CA GLU A 54 -12.69 -3.31 -14.00
C GLU A 54 -11.87 -4.60 -13.98
N ALA A 55 -11.08 -4.83 -12.93
CA ALA A 55 -10.33 -6.08 -12.71
C ALA A 55 -11.24 -7.32 -12.59
N ARG A 56 -12.51 -7.14 -12.25
CA ARG A 56 -13.55 -8.19 -12.18
C ARG A 56 -14.46 -8.21 -13.43
N GLY A 57 -14.10 -7.46 -14.46
CA GLY A 57 -14.80 -7.40 -15.75
C GLY A 57 -16.05 -6.52 -15.75
N ILE A 58 -16.22 -5.67 -14.75
CA ILE A 58 -17.36 -4.75 -14.62
C ILE A 58 -16.87 -3.33 -14.90
N ALA A 59 -17.37 -2.71 -15.97
CA ALA A 59 -17.12 -1.30 -16.24
C ALA A 59 -18.19 -0.47 -15.50
N PRO A 60 -17.83 0.40 -14.54
CA PRO A 60 -18.80 1.25 -13.88
C PRO A 60 -19.43 2.21 -14.89
N ALA A 61 -20.73 2.49 -14.71
CA ALA A 61 -21.49 3.36 -15.60
C ALA A 61 -21.11 4.84 -15.41
N VAL A 62 -20.71 5.21 -14.19
CA VAL A 62 -20.28 6.57 -13.82
C VAL A 62 -19.18 6.48 -12.76
N GLU A 63 -18.09 7.20 -12.99
CA GLU A 63 -17.02 7.44 -12.02
C GLU A 63 -17.03 8.92 -11.60
N LEU A 64 -17.17 9.18 -10.31
CA LEU A 64 -17.20 10.55 -9.75
C LEU A 64 -16.01 10.77 -8.80
N ASP A 65 -15.09 11.66 -9.20
CA ASP A 65 -13.97 12.14 -8.39
C ASP A 65 -14.45 13.27 -7.45
N LEU A 66 -14.71 12.93 -6.20
CA LEU A 66 -15.21 13.87 -5.19
C LEU A 66 -14.18 14.93 -4.78
N GLY A 67 -12.93 14.77 -5.17
CA GLY A 67 -11.90 15.82 -5.06
C GLY A 67 -12.17 17.02 -5.97
N ARG A 68 -13.12 16.92 -6.91
CA ARG A 68 -13.47 17.95 -7.91
C ARG A 68 -14.88 18.52 -7.80
N VAL A 69 -15.72 17.96 -6.94
CA VAL A 69 -17.10 18.42 -6.71
C VAL A 69 -17.10 19.39 -5.52
N ASN A 70 -17.70 20.57 -5.68
CA ASN A 70 -17.83 21.53 -4.56
C ASN A 70 -19.04 21.18 -3.67
N ASP A 71 -19.08 21.69 -2.44
CA ASP A 71 -20.13 21.35 -1.47
C ASP A 71 -21.54 21.84 -1.87
N ALA A 72 -21.63 22.86 -2.73
CA ALA A 72 -22.91 23.35 -3.24
C ALA A 72 -23.51 22.42 -4.31
N ASP A 73 -22.67 21.78 -5.11
CA ASP A 73 -23.08 20.78 -6.11
C ASP A 73 -23.46 19.45 -5.44
N LEU A 74 -22.83 19.10 -4.30
CA LEU A 74 -23.19 17.92 -3.47
C LEU A 74 -24.62 17.96 -2.91
N ALA A 75 -25.14 19.16 -2.63
CA ALA A 75 -26.49 19.34 -2.09
C ALA A 75 -27.62 19.25 -3.14
N LEU A 76 -27.27 19.14 -4.44
CA LEU A 76 -28.22 19.21 -5.56
C LEU A 76 -28.22 17.93 -6.43
N ILE A 77 -27.70 16.83 -5.90
CA ILE A 77 -27.50 15.59 -6.65
C ILE A 77 -28.80 14.77 -6.67
N THR A 78 -29.29 14.51 -7.88
CA THR A 78 -30.34 13.53 -8.17
C THR A 78 -29.79 12.50 -9.15
N PRO A 79 -30.37 11.29 -9.25
CA PRO A 79 -29.96 10.27 -10.23
C PRO A 79 -29.93 10.80 -11.67
N GLN A 80 -30.81 11.75 -11.98
CA GLN A 80 -30.91 12.41 -13.29
C GLN A 80 -29.77 13.40 -13.56
N ARG A 81 -29.09 13.93 -12.53
CA ARG A 81 -27.97 14.87 -12.63
C ARG A 81 -26.59 14.22 -12.52
N LEU A 82 -26.49 12.93 -12.17
CA LEU A 82 -25.20 12.22 -12.14
C LEU A 82 -24.49 12.22 -13.50
N GLY A 83 -25.26 12.18 -14.60
CA GLY A 83 -24.72 12.31 -15.96
C GLY A 83 -24.21 13.72 -16.31
N ASP A 84 -24.81 14.74 -15.69
CA ASP A 84 -24.49 16.16 -15.96
C ASP A 84 -23.26 16.66 -15.18
N LEU A 85 -22.89 15.99 -14.09
CA LEU A 85 -21.77 16.35 -13.20
C LEU A 85 -20.38 15.97 -13.75
N GLY A 86 -20.28 15.64 -15.03
CA GLY A 86 -19.02 15.35 -15.70
C GLY A 86 -18.55 13.89 -15.58
N ALA A 87 -19.50 12.95 -15.54
CA ALA A 87 -19.23 11.53 -15.73
C ALA A 87 -18.39 11.34 -17.00
N ARG A 88 -17.21 10.75 -16.87
CA ARG A 88 -16.37 10.42 -18.02
C ARG A 88 -16.62 8.98 -18.41
N THR A 89 -16.99 8.74 -19.67
CA THR A 89 -17.03 7.40 -20.26
C THR A 89 -15.71 6.98 -20.92
N GLU A 90 -14.64 7.78 -20.77
CA GLU A 90 -13.29 7.45 -21.30
C GLU A 90 -12.12 7.95 -20.42
N PRO A 91 -10.98 7.22 -20.42
CA PRO A 91 -9.81 7.52 -19.59
C PRO A 91 -9.12 8.82 -20.04
N SER A 92 -9.09 9.82 -19.15
CA SER A 92 -8.65 11.16 -19.52
C SER A 92 -7.13 11.36 -19.52
N ARG A 93 -6.62 11.84 -20.66
CA ARG A 93 -5.30 12.45 -20.79
C ARG A 93 -5.30 13.84 -20.13
N ARG A 94 -4.17 14.18 -19.49
CA ARG A 94 -3.66 15.55 -19.16
C ARG A 94 -3.73 15.97 -17.67
N ALA A 95 -2.77 15.45 -16.90
CA ALA A 95 -2.34 16.03 -15.62
C ALA A 95 -1.54 17.32 -15.84
N LYS A 96 -2.09 18.48 -15.46
CA LYS A 96 -1.33 19.73 -15.36
C LYS A 96 -2.02 20.74 -14.41
N ARG A 97 -2.20 20.39 -13.14
CA ARG A 97 -2.41 21.29 -11.98
C ARG A 97 -2.88 20.47 -10.78
N LEU A 98 -1.97 19.82 -10.06
CA LEU A 98 -2.23 19.24 -8.73
C LEU A 98 -0.89 18.92 -8.05
N SER A 99 0.00 19.91 -8.04
CA SER A 99 1.29 19.85 -7.34
C SER A 99 1.40 20.92 -6.26
N ARG A 100 0.28 21.32 -5.64
CA ARG A 100 0.29 22.50 -4.74
C ARG A 100 -0.48 22.38 -3.44
N LEU A 101 -1.04 21.22 -3.09
CA LEU A 101 -1.83 21.07 -1.86
C LEU A 101 -1.41 19.91 -0.94
N GLU A 102 -0.30 19.23 -1.25
CA GLU A 102 0.32 18.24 -0.34
C GLU A 102 1.81 18.56 -0.11
N SER A 103 2.20 19.83 -0.26
CA SER A 103 3.48 20.33 0.25
C SER A 103 3.32 20.69 1.73
N GLY A 104 2.98 19.69 2.55
CA GLY A 104 3.42 19.67 3.93
C GLY A 104 4.88 19.25 3.88
N THR A 105 5.78 20.23 3.97
CA THR A 105 7.22 19.99 3.99
C THR A 105 7.60 19.35 5.32
N ASP A 106 7.58 18.03 5.39
CA ASP A 106 8.61 17.34 6.14
C ASP A 106 9.86 17.37 5.26
N ALA A 107 10.65 18.42 5.44
CA ALA A 107 11.99 18.47 4.90
C ALA A 107 12.76 17.30 5.53
N ALA A 108 12.93 16.22 4.76
CA ALA A 108 13.86 15.16 5.10
C ALA A 108 15.20 15.80 5.50
N ALA A 109 15.78 15.32 6.60
CA ALA A 109 17.18 15.59 6.92
C ALA A 109 18.03 15.34 5.67
N PRO A 110 19.12 16.11 5.41
CA PRO A 110 19.90 16.00 4.18
C PRO A 110 20.52 14.60 4.08
N GLY A 111 19.78 13.71 3.43
CA GLY A 111 20.04 12.28 3.39
C GLY A 111 20.62 11.90 2.03
N ARG A 112 21.60 11.01 2.07
CA ARG A 112 22.22 10.32 0.93
C ARG A 112 21.27 10.14 -0.26
N ALA A 113 21.74 10.46 -1.46
CA ALA A 113 21.01 10.18 -2.69
C ALA A 113 20.66 8.69 -2.79
N HIS A 114 19.41 8.38 -3.14
CA HIS A 114 18.95 7.01 -3.32
C HIS A 114 19.72 6.31 -4.44
N SER A 115 20.19 5.11 -4.14
CA SER A 115 20.87 4.18 -5.04
C SER A 115 19.88 3.43 -5.93
N THR A 116 20.36 2.70 -6.93
CA THR A 116 19.52 1.79 -7.72
C THR A 116 18.84 0.76 -6.82
N ASP A 117 19.58 0.19 -5.87
CA ASP A 117 19.10 -0.78 -4.87
C ASP A 117 17.89 -0.23 -4.08
N ASP A 118 17.92 1.04 -3.68
CA ASP A 118 16.80 1.67 -2.98
C ASP A 118 15.53 1.72 -3.83
N TYR A 119 15.67 1.98 -5.13
CA TYR A 119 14.53 1.96 -6.05
C TYR A 119 14.03 0.54 -6.28
N LEU A 120 14.90 -0.47 -6.34
CA LEU A 120 14.50 -1.86 -6.51
C LEU A 120 13.77 -2.38 -5.25
N LEU A 121 14.23 -2.02 -4.06
CA LEU A 121 13.53 -2.30 -2.80
C LEU A 121 12.14 -1.66 -2.78
N ALA A 122 12.04 -0.37 -3.12
CA ALA A 122 10.75 0.33 -3.16
C ALA A 122 9.80 -0.27 -4.20
N LEU A 123 10.30 -0.65 -5.38
CA LEU A 123 9.49 -1.30 -6.41
C LEU A 123 8.98 -2.67 -5.96
N ASP A 124 9.82 -3.50 -5.31
CA ASP A 124 9.34 -4.78 -4.76
C ASP A 124 8.29 -4.55 -3.67
N SER A 125 8.55 -3.69 -2.68
CA SER A 125 7.59 -3.41 -1.62
C SER A 125 6.23 -2.95 -2.17
N LEU A 126 6.23 -2.04 -3.15
CA LEU A 126 5.00 -1.51 -3.75
C LEU A 126 4.27 -2.52 -4.64
N THR A 127 4.94 -3.57 -5.09
CA THR A 127 4.35 -4.59 -6.00
C THR A 127 4.00 -5.88 -5.25
N THR A 128 4.69 -6.20 -4.16
CA THR A 128 4.50 -7.43 -3.37
C THR A 128 3.28 -7.34 -2.47
N LEU A 129 3.19 -6.32 -1.60
CA LEU A 129 2.04 -6.11 -0.71
C LEU A 129 1.80 -4.61 -0.56
N ARG A 130 0.71 -4.13 -1.16
CA ARG A 130 0.28 -2.74 -1.04
C ARG A 130 -1.18 -2.70 -0.62
N VAL A 131 -1.49 -1.94 0.42
CA VAL A 131 -2.89 -1.67 0.76
C VAL A 131 -3.37 -0.47 -0.04
N GLU A 132 -4.41 -0.66 -0.84
CA GLU A 132 -5.14 0.43 -1.47
C GLU A 132 -6.60 0.32 -1.06
N CYS A 133 -7.15 1.39 -0.47
CA CYS A 133 -8.56 1.46 -0.06
C CYS A 133 -8.99 0.30 0.86
N GLY A 134 -8.11 -0.14 1.76
CA GLY A 134 -8.37 -1.26 2.68
C GLY A 134 -8.26 -2.64 2.06
N ALA A 135 -8.07 -2.75 0.75
CA ALA A 135 -7.80 -4.02 0.08
C ALA A 135 -6.30 -4.25 -0.05
N LEU A 136 -5.88 -5.48 0.25
CA LEU A 136 -4.52 -5.92 -0.03
C LEU A 136 -4.36 -6.21 -1.52
N ILE A 137 -3.42 -5.52 -2.15
CA ILE A 137 -3.05 -5.74 -3.54
C ILE A 137 -1.69 -6.44 -3.56
N ALA A 138 -1.69 -7.65 -4.10
CA ALA A 138 -0.48 -8.42 -4.38
C ALA A 138 -0.22 -8.45 -5.89
N ASP A 139 1.06 -8.45 -6.27
CA ASP A 139 1.56 -8.55 -7.64
C ASP A 139 1.03 -7.46 -8.61
N ALA A 140 0.75 -6.26 -8.11
CA ALA A 140 0.22 -5.18 -8.95
C ALA A 140 1.31 -4.24 -9.48
N PRO A 141 1.17 -3.74 -10.72
CA PRO A 141 2.00 -2.67 -11.23
C PRO A 141 1.99 -1.44 -10.31
N THR A 142 3.03 -0.61 -10.40
CA THR A 142 3.11 0.62 -9.61
C THR A 142 3.31 1.85 -10.50
N LEU A 143 2.99 3.03 -9.96
CA LEU A 143 3.17 4.29 -10.67
C LEU A 143 4.42 5.00 -10.16
N ALA A 144 5.03 5.81 -11.03
CA ALA A 144 6.16 6.65 -10.63
C ALA A 144 5.83 7.59 -9.45
N SER A 145 4.56 7.97 -9.29
CA SER A 145 4.08 8.73 -8.13
C SER A 145 4.17 7.96 -6.82
N HIS A 146 3.91 6.65 -6.84
CA HIS A 146 4.03 5.80 -5.65
C HIS A 146 5.50 5.63 -5.26
N VAL A 147 6.38 5.41 -6.24
CA VAL A 147 7.84 5.35 -6.00
C VAL A 147 8.37 6.67 -5.43
N SER A 148 7.93 7.80 -5.98
CA SER A 148 8.27 9.14 -5.47
C SER A 148 7.85 9.32 -4.02
N HIS A 149 6.66 8.84 -3.65
CA HIS A 149 6.15 8.90 -2.28
C HIS A 149 6.95 7.98 -1.34
N ALA A 150 7.11 6.72 -1.71
CA ALA A 150 7.83 5.71 -0.91
C ALA A 150 9.29 6.09 -0.63
N LEU A 151 9.95 6.74 -1.59
CA LEU A 151 11.34 7.20 -1.43
C LEU A 151 11.45 8.64 -0.93
N HIS A 152 10.34 9.34 -0.65
CA HIS A 152 10.34 10.75 -0.25
C HIS A 152 11.16 11.67 -1.18
N VAL A 153 11.15 11.38 -2.48
CA VAL A 153 11.82 12.19 -3.51
C VAL A 153 10.80 12.95 -4.35
N SER A 154 11.24 14.02 -5.02
CA SER A 154 10.36 14.74 -5.95
C SER A 154 9.93 13.87 -7.13
N ARG A 155 8.72 14.08 -7.65
CA ARG A 155 8.23 13.36 -8.85
C ARG A 155 9.19 13.46 -10.04
N PRO A 156 9.79 14.63 -10.35
CA PRO A 156 10.84 14.72 -11.38
C PRO A 156 12.05 13.82 -11.10
N THR A 157 12.56 13.80 -9.86
CA THR A 157 13.71 12.98 -9.47
C THR A 157 13.43 11.48 -9.61
N ALA A 158 12.24 11.04 -9.16
CA ALA A 158 11.80 9.67 -9.36
C ALA A 158 11.67 9.34 -10.85
N GLY A 159 11.09 10.23 -11.64
CA GLY A 159 10.93 10.07 -13.09
C GLY A 159 12.26 9.92 -13.83
N GLU A 160 13.25 10.75 -13.50
CA GLU A 160 14.59 10.70 -14.09
C GLU A 160 15.30 9.39 -13.73
N THR A 161 15.23 8.98 -12.47
CA THR A 161 15.86 7.73 -12.01
C THR A 161 15.19 6.52 -12.63
N LEU A 162 13.85 6.48 -12.68
CA LEU A 162 13.10 5.41 -13.35
C LEU A 162 13.43 5.34 -14.85
N ALA A 163 13.62 6.48 -15.52
CA ALA A 163 14.05 6.50 -16.92
C ALA A 163 15.49 6.01 -17.11
N ARG A 164 16.36 6.18 -16.10
CA ARG A 164 17.69 5.54 -16.10
C ARG A 164 17.57 4.04 -15.93
N LEU A 165 16.80 3.57 -14.94
CA LEU A 165 16.56 2.14 -14.71
C LEU A 165 15.93 1.46 -15.93
N GLU A 166 15.06 2.16 -16.66
CA GLU A 166 14.46 1.68 -17.92
C GLU A 166 15.51 1.51 -19.02
N ARG A 167 16.43 2.48 -19.18
CA ARG A 167 17.55 2.38 -20.12
C ARG A 167 18.54 1.27 -19.75
N ASP A 168 18.75 1.06 -18.45
CA ASP A 168 19.65 0.03 -17.92
C ASP A 168 18.99 -1.35 -17.90
N GLY A 169 17.72 -1.46 -18.29
CA GLY A 169 17.00 -2.73 -18.45
C GLY A 169 16.44 -3.33 -17.17
N TYR A 170 16.38 -2.58 -16.06
CA TYR A 170 15.80 -3.03 -14.79
C TYR A 170 14.27 -2.94 -14.79
N VAL A 171 13.70 -1.93 -15.44
CA VAL A 171 12.25 -1.71 -15.48
C VAL A 171 11.75 -1.46 -16.90
N GLU A 172 10.46 -1.64 -17.10
CA GLU A 172 9.75 -1.25 -18.31
C GLU A 172 8.44 -0.54 -17.96
N ARG A 173 7.90 0.21 -18.94
CA ARG A 173 6.60 0.88 -18.82
C ARG A 173 5.58 0.21 -19.71
N ASN A 174 4.45 -0.17 -19.15
CA ASN A 174 3.34 -0.68 -19.95
C ASN A 174 2.52 0.46 -20.61
N ALA A 175 1.48 0.10 -21.36
CA ALA A 175 0.60 1.05 -22.05
C ALA A 175 -0.09 2.06 -21.11
N HIS A 176 -0.25 1.70 -19.83
CA HIS A 176 -0.86 2.52 -18.79
C HIS A 176 0.16 3.36 -18.01
N LYS A 177 1.44 3.35 -18.43
CA LYS A 177 2.58 4.03 -17.79
C LYS A 177 2.93 3.49 -16.41
N GLU A 178 2.49 2.29 -16.11
CA GLU A 178 2.87 1.59 -14.89
C GLU A 178 4.28 1.04 -15.06
N ILE A 179 5.03 1.05 -13.97
CA ILE A 179 6.39 0.55 -13.87
C ILE A 179 6.31 -0.94 -13.53
N LEU A 180 6.97 -1.74 -14.35
CA LEU A 180 7.13 -3.18 -14.17
C LEU A 180 8.62 -3.50 -14.05
N LEU A 181 8.98 -4.44 -13.17
CA LEU A 181 10.33 -5.01 -13.17
C LEU A 181 10.47 -5.93 -14.37
N THR A 182 11.56 -5.78 -15.13
CA THR A 182 11.92 -6.78 -16.16
C THR A 182 12.40 -8.06 -15.48
N ALA A 183 12.64 -9.13 -16.25
CA ALA A 183 13.28 -10.32 -15.70
C ALA A 183 14.66 -10.02 -15.07
N HIS A 184 15.43 -9.10 -15.67
CA HIS A 184 16.71 -8.67 -15.11
C HIS A 184 16.53 -7.88 -13.82
N GLY A 185 15.62 -6.90 -13.80
CA GLY A 185 15.36 -6.12 -12.59
C GLY A 185 14.71 -6.92 -11.47
N ARG A 186 13.92 -7.94 -11.79
CA ARG A 186 13.37 -8.88 -10.81
C ARG A 186 14.50 -9.66 -10.11
N ALA A 187 15.44 -10.21 -10.87
CA ALA A 187 16.58 -10.94 -10.32
C ALA A 187 17.47 -10.04 -9.45
N GLU A 188 17.70 -8.79 -9.88
CA GLU A 188 18.49 -7.85 -9.09
C GLU A 188 17.74 -7.38 -7.83
N ALA A 189 16.43 -7.12 -7.92
CA ALA A 189 15.62 -6.81 -6.76
C ALA A 189 15.66 -7.96 -5.73
N ASP A 190 15.53 -9.21 -6.18
CA ASP A 190 15.63 -10.38 -5.29
C ASP A 190 17.00 -10.45 -4.57
N ARG A 191 18.10 -10.16 -5.28
CA ARG A 191 19.44 -10.07 -4.68
C ARG A 191 19.51 -8.99 -3.61
N VAL A 192 19.01 -7.80 -3.91
CA VAL A 192 19.05 -6.65 -3.00
C VAL A 192 18.16 -6.88 -1.77
N ILE A 193 16.97 -7.44 -1.94
CA ILE A 193 16.04 -7.74 -0.84
C ILE A 193 16.64 -8.80 0.10
N ARG A 194 17.20 -9.88 -0.47
CA ARG A 194 17.89 -10.90 0.31
C ARG A 194 19.03 -10.27 1.14
N ALA A 195 19.84 -9.42 0.51
CA ALA A 195 20.91 -8.72 1.20
C ALA A 195 20.40 -7.82 2.34
N GLN A 196 19.37 -7.02 2.08
CA GLN A 196 18.74 -6.15 3.05
C GLN A 196 18.26 -6.95 4.28
N ARG A 197 17.49 -8.02 4.07
CA ARG A 197 16.89 -8.83 5.15
C ARG A 197 17.93 -9.63 5.95
N ILE A 198 19.00 -10.10 5.31
CA ILE A 198 20.14 -10.74 6.01
C ILE A 198 20.85 -9.72 6.88
N LEU A 199 21.10 -8.51 6.38
CA LEU A 199 21.78 -7.46 7.13
C LEU A 199 20.91 -6.92 8.27
N GLU A 200 19.59 -6.87 8.10
CA GLU A 200 18.65 -6.57 9.19
C GLU A 200 18.77 -7.60 10.32
N ARG A 201 18.85 -8.90 9.98
CA ARG A 201 19.15 -9.96 10.97
C ARG A 201 20.52 -9.77 11.61
N PHE A 202 21.55 -9.41 10.83
CA PHE A 202 22.87 -9.16 11.38
C PHE A 202 22.89 -8.02 12.40
N VAL A 203 22.30 -6.86 12.07
CA VAL A 203 22.30 -5.71 12.97
C VAL A 203 21.41 -5.94 14.20
N THR A 204 20.35 -6.73 14.08
CA THR A 204 19.49 -7.06 15.24
C THR A 204 20.10 -8.16 16.11
N ASP A 205 20.40 -9.32 15.54
CA ASP A 205 20.81 -10.51 16.30
C ASP A 205 22.22 -10.40 16.88
N ILE A 206 23.14 -9.71 16.19
CA ILE A 206 24.55 -9.63 16.58
C ILE A 206 24.89 -8.30 17.23
N LEU A 207 24.39 -7.19 16.69
CA LEU A 207 24.73 -5.85 17.18
C LEU A 207 23.72 -5.30 18.19
N GLY A 208 22.56 -5.93 18.34
CA GLY A 208 21.55 -5.58 19.34
C GLY A 208 20.72 -4.35 18.98
N TYR A 209 20.67 -3.95 17.71
CA TYR A 209 19.72 -2.93 17.27
C TYR A 209 18.29 -3.45 17.37
N THR A 210 17.34 -2.53 17.53
CA THR A 210 15.92 -2.87 17.51
C THR A 210 15.44 -3.18 16.09
N ALA A 211 14.31 -3.88 15.96
CA ALA A 211 13.67 -4.07 14.66
C ALA A 211 13.34 -2.73 13.98
N GLU A 212 12.96 -1.71 14.75
CA GLU A 212 12.72 -0.34 14.27
C GLU A 212 13.95 0.27 13.58
N GLU A 213 15.13 0.09 14.17
CA GLU A 213 16.38 0.66 13.62
C GLU A 213 16.95 -0.16 12.47
N SER A 214 16.63 -1.46 12.42
CA SER A 214 17.33 -2.45 11.60
C SER A 214 17.34 -2.14 10.11
N TYR A 215 16.22 -1.69 9.54
CA TYR A 215 16.09 -1.41 8.10
C TYR A 215 17.12 -0.37 7.64
N GLU A 216 17.26 0.71 8.39
CA GLU A 216 18.17 1.80 8.02
C GLU A 216 19.62 1.49 8.35
N ARG A 217 19.87 0.77 9.46
CA ARG A 217 21.23 0.29 9.77
C ARG A 217 21.73 -0.68 8.71
N ALA A 218 20.88 -1.59 8.24
CA ALA A 218 21.21 -2.50 7.15
C ALA A 218 21.56 -1.73 5.86
N ARG A 219 20.77 -0.72 5.48
CA ARG A 219 21.05 0.14 4.30
C ARG A 219 22.35 0.94 4.42
N GLU A 220 22.68 1.41 5.62
CA GLU A 220 23.92 2.15 5.90
C GLU A 220 25.16 1.27 5.68
N ILE A 221 25.14 0.03 6.19
CA ILE A 221 26.30 -0.87 6.13
C ILE A 221 26.37 -1.71 4.85
N SER A 222 25.26 -1.88 4.14
CA SER A 222 25.15 -2.74 2.95
C SER A 222 26.26 -2.53 1.90
N PRO A 223 26.69 -1.30 1.56
CA PRO A 223 27.80 -1.09 0.62
C PRO A 223 29.15 -1.73 1.04
N GLY A 224 29.31 -2.09 2.31
CA GLY A 224 30.49 -2.77 2.84
C GLY A 224 30.48 -4.29 2.68
N PHE A 225 29.40 -4.88 2.15
CA PHE A 225 29.25 -6.32 1.99
C PHE A 225 29.14 -6.69 0.51
N ASP A 226 30.10 -7.47 0.03
CA ASP A 226 29.95 -8.19 -1.23
C ASP A 226 29.14 -9.48 -1.04
N ALA A 227 28.88 -10.19 -2.15
CA ALA A 227 28.07 -11.40 -2.13
C ALA A 227 28.68 -12.53 -1.27
N GLU A 228 30.01 -12.66 -1.24
CA GLU A 228 30.67 -13.69 -0.43
C GLU A 228 30.56 -13.37 1.07
N ALA A 229 30.80 -12.11 1.44
CA ALA A 229 30.66 -11.63 2.80
C ALA A 229 29.22 -11.81 3.30
N LEU A 230 28.24 -11.50 2.46
CA LEU A 230 26.82 -11.65 2.80
C LEU A 230 26.43 -13.10 3.06
N GLU A 231 26.87 -14.05 2.24
CA GLU A 231 26.57 -15.47 2.45
C GLU A 231 27.30 -16.03 3.69
N ARG A 232 28.49 -15.52 4.01
CA ARG A 232 29.16 -15.85 5.29
C ARG A 232 28.39 -15.33 6.50
N VAL A 233 27.86 -14.10 6.42
CA VAL A 233 26.97 -13.54 7.46
C VAL A 233 25.71 -14.39 7.59
N TYR A 234 25.07 -14.73 6.48
CA TYR A 234 23.88 -15.57 6.45
C TYR A 234 24.09 -16.93 7.13
N ALA A 235 25.20 -17.60 6.80
CA ALA A 235 25.57 -18.86 7.44
C ALA A 235 25.87 -18.69 8.94
N ALA A 236 26.56 -17.61 9.33
CA ALA A 236 26.88 -17.32 10.73
C ALA A 236 25.63 -17.03 11.58
N LEU A 237 24.57 -16.49 10.97
CA LEU A 237 23.25 -16.28 11.58
C LEU A 237 22.43 -17.58 11.70
N GLY A 238 22.95 -18.71 11.21
CA GLY A 238 22.22 -19.98 11.20
C GLY A 238 21.17 -20.08 10.09
N ALA A 239 21.38 -19.38 8.97
CA ALA A 239 20.48 -19.36 7.81
C ALA A 239 19.03 -18.99 8.18
N PRO A 240 18.79 -17.79 8.74
CA PRO A 240 17.44 -17.36 9.10
C PRO A 240 16.52 -17.35 7.87
N THR A 241 15.26 -17.76 8.07
CA THR A 241 14.27 -17.76 6.99
C THR A 241 13.49 -16.45 6.91
N MET A 242 13.49 -15.63 7.97
CA MET A 242 12.70 -14.40 8.09
C MET A 242 13.55 -13.25 8.61
N CYS A 243 13.25 -12.02 8.18
CA CYS A 243 13.79 -10.78 8.76
C CYS A 243 13.09 -10.45 10.12
N PRO A 244 13.59 -9.47 10.89
CA PRO A 244 12.98 -9.05 12.16
C PRO A 244 11.52 -8.59 12.05
N HIS A 245 11.08 -8.15 10.87
CA HIS A 245 9.73 -7.67 10.60
C HIS A 245 8.80 -8.76 10.03
N GLY A 246 9.27 -10.00 9.92
CA GLY A 246 8.46 -11.14 9.47
C GLY A 246 8.45 -11.35 7.96
N TRP A 247 9.31 -10.68 7.18
CA TRP A 247 9.43 -10.97 5.75
C TRP A 247 10.36 -12.16 5.49
N PRO A 248 10.01 -13.09 4.59
CA PRO A 248 10.94 -14.12 4.15
C PRO A 248 12.23 -13.53 3.59
N VAL A 249 13.38 -14.07 3.97
CA VAL A 249 14.69 -13.62 3.44
C VAL A 249 14.72 -13.74 1.92
N ASP A 250 14.11 -14.79 1.37
CA ASP A 250 13.94 -14.95 -0.07
C ASP A 250 12.64 -14.29 -0.54
N ALA A 251 12.78 -13.24 -1.33
CA ALA A 251 11.65 -12.41 -1.75
C ALA A 251 10.62 -13.18 -2.61
N ALA A 252 11.02 -14.25 -3.30
CA ALA A 252 10.09 -15.13 -4.02
C ALA A 252 9.10 -15.84 -3.07
N GLU A 253 9.57 -16.29 -1.90
CA GLU A 253 8.71 -16.85 -0.85
C GLU A 253 7.80 -15.76 -0.26
N GLY A 254 8.35 -14.54 -0.10
CA GLY A 254 7.60 -13.36 0.31
C GLY A 254 6.39 -13.08 -0.59
N ARG A 255 6.59 -13.09 -1.91
CA ARG A 255 5.53 -12.90 -2.91
C ARG A 255 4.57 -14.08 -2.99
N ALA A 256 5.04 -15.31 -2.86
CA ALA A 256 4.17 -16.49 -2.88
C ALA A 256 3.18 -16.50 -1.70
N SER A 257 3.68 -16.21 -0.49
CA SER A 257 2.89 -16.18 0.74
C SER A 257 2.01 -14.93 0.89
N ALA A 258 2.32 -13.84 0.18
CA ALA A 258 1.57 -12.58 0.21
C ALA A 258 0.05 -12.74 -0.06
N ARG A 259 -0.32 -13.73 -0.88
CA ARG A 259 -1.71 -13.98 -1.29
C ARG A 259 -2.60 -14.58 -0.20
N GLU A 260 -1.98 -15.07 0.87
CA GLU A 260 -2.66 -15.69 2.01
C GLU A 260 -2.87 -14.70 3.16
N LEU A 261 -2.43 -13.45 2.99
CA LEU A 261 -2.47 -12.42 4.02
C LEU A 261 -3.62 -11.45 3.79
N THR A 262 -3.99 -10.79 4.87
CA THR A 262 -4.91 -9.65 4.87
C THR A 262 -4.24 -8.48 5.58
N ALA A 263 -4.60 -7.25 5.23
CA ALA A 263 -4.22 -6.09 6.03
C ALA A 263 -5.01 -6.08 7.35
N LEU A 264 -4.37 -5.72 8.47
CA LEU A 264 -5.05 -5.62 9.76
C LEU A 264 -6.19 -4.59 9.71
N SER A 265 -6.07 -3.55 8.89
CA SER A 265 -7.12 -2.55 8.68
C SER A 265 -8.41 -3.09 8.05
N ALA A 266 -8.41 -4.31 7.51
CA ALA A 266 -9.59 -4.99 6.98
C ALA A 266 -10.18 -6.04 7.93
N ALA A 267 -9.59 -6.22 9.12
CA ALA A 267 -10.10 -7.16 10.12
C ALA A 267 -11.40 -6.63 10.77
N VAL A 268 -12.22 -7.54 11.28
CA VAL A 268 -13.51 -7.22 11.91
C VAL A 268 -13.50 -7.53 13.41
N PRO A 269 -14.36 -6.87 14.21
CA PRO A 269 -14.45 -7.17 15.64
C PRO A 269 -14.72 -8.65 15.92
N GLY A 270 -13.95 -9.23 16.83
CA GLY A 270 -13.98 -10.65 17.19
C GLY A 270 -12.92 -11.51 16.49
N ASP A 271 -12.27 -10.99 15.44
CA ASP A 271 -11.19 -11.70 14.76
C ASP A 271 -10.03 -12.00 15.72
N ARG A 272 -9.57 -13.25 15.70
CA ARG A 272 -8.32 -13.69 16.31
C ARG A 272 -7.35 -14.01 15.19
N ILE A 273 -6.26 -13.27 15.14
CA ILE A 273 -5.35 -13.26 13.99
C ILE A 273 -3.92 -13.20 14.49
N VAL A 274 -3.02 -13.79 13.69
CA VAL A 274 -1.58 -13.77 13.95
C VAL A 274 -0.95 -12.73 13.05
N VAL A 275 -0.14 -11.85 13.64
CA VAL A 275 0.70 -10.90 12.91
C VAL A 275 1.72 -11.70 12.10
N ASP A 276 1.66 -11.63 10.77
CA ASP A 276 2.60 -12.34 9.91
C ASP A 276 3.84 -11.49 9.66
N ARG A 277 3.64 -10.28 9.13
CA ARG A 277 4.73 -9.35 8.82
C ARG A 277 4.27 -7.90 8.89
N LEU A 278 5.24 -6.99 9.04
CA LEU A 278 5.02 -5.54 9.10
C LEU A 278 5.66 -4.86 7.89
N GLU A 279 5.05 -3.80 7.39
CA GLU A 279 5.61 -2.96 6.32
C GLU A 279 6.93 -2.31 6.78
N GLU A 280 8.05 -2.82 6.26
CA GLU A 280 9.41 -2.42 6.68
C GLU A 280 9.82 -1.04 6.13
N SER A 281 9.27 -0.61 4.99
CA SER A 281 9.60 0.66 4.35
C SER A 281 8.90 1.89 4.96
N ALA A 282 7.84 1.69 5.75
CA ALA A 282 7.05 2.78 6.30
C ALA A 282 7.66 3.31 7.62
N ARG A 283 8.74 4.10 7.50
CA ARG A 283 9.54 4.60 8.62
C ARG A 283 8.73 5.26 9.75
N ALA A 284 7.67 6.00 9.42
CA ALA A 284 6.82 6.64 10.44
C ALA A 284 5.84 5.68 11.11
N ARG A 285 5.46 4.60 10.43
CA ARG A 285 4.42 3.66 10.84
C ARG A 285 4.97 2.50 11.66
N LEU A 286 6.14 1.97 11.29
CA LEU A 286 6.75 0.83 11.96
C LEU A 286 6.92 1.02 13.49
N PRO A 287 7.38 2.18 14.01
CA PRO A 287 7.47 2.41 15.46
C PRO A 287 6.10 2.33 16.15
N ILE A 288 5.05 2.84 15.51
CA ILE A 288 3.67 2.81 16.02
C ILE A 288 3.18 1.37 16.13
N LEU A 289 3.40 0.56 15.09
CA LEU A 289 2.99 -0.85 15.06
C LEU A 289 3.69 -1.66 16.15
N LEU A 290 5.02 -1.50 16.28
CA LEU A 290 5.80 -2.19 17.30
C LEU A 290 5.39 -1.75 18.72
N ALA A 291 5.15 -0.46 18.95
CA ALA A 291 4.68 0.06 20.23
C ALA A 291 3.28 -0.46 20.60
N ALA A 292 2.43 -0.76 19.61
CA ALA A 292 1.14 -1.41 19.81
C ALA A 292 1.26 -2.93 20.08
N GLY A 293 2.48 -3.46 20.16
CA GLY A 293 2.73 -4.87 20.41
C GLY A 293 2.55 -5.76 19.19
N LEU A 294 2.42 -5.19 17.99
CA LEU A 294 2.36 -5.94 16.74
C LEU A 294 3.77 -6.41 16.40
N THR A 295 4.05 -7.69 16.64
CA THR A 295 5.32 -8.34 16.28
C THR A 295 5.03 -9.64 15.55
N PRO A 296 5.85 -10.04 14.56
CA PRO A 296 5.64 -11.28 13.82
C PRO A 296 5.47 -12.50 14.73
N GLY A 297 4.46 -13.33 14.42
CA GLY A 297 4.08 -14.51 15.18
C GLY A 297 3.16 -14.25 16.39
N ARG A 298 2.86 -13.00 16.72
CA ARG A 298 2.03 -12.65 17.87
C ARG A 298 0.55 -12.72 17.53
N GLU A 299 -0.23 -13.37 18.40
CA GLU A 299 -1.68 -13.40 18.31
C GLU A 299 -2.28 -12.10 18.88
N ILE A 300 -3.27 -11.56 18.18
CA ILE A 300 -4.05 -10.40 18.60
C ILE A 300 -5.54 -10.69 18.41
N THR A 301 -6.38 -9.98 19.16
CA THR A 301 -7.83 -9.98 18.97
C THR A 301 -8.29 -8.58 18.59
N VAL A 302 -9.06 -8.44 17.53
CA VAL A 302 -9.69 -7.15 17.18
C VAL A 302 -10.93 -6.97 18.05
N THR A 303 -10.97 -5.91 18.86
CA THR A 303 -12.09 -5.67 19.80
C THR A 303 -13.11 -4.71 19.23
N ASN A 304 -12.68 -3.74 18.44
CA ASN A 304 -13.56 -2.74 17.85
C ASN A 304 -12.97 -2.17 16.55
N VAL A 305 -13.84 -1.75 15.64
CA VAL A 305 -13.48 -1.01 14.42
C VAL A 305 -14.49 0.12 14.24
N ASP A 306 -13.99 1.35 14.16
CA ASP A 306 -14.81 2.54 13.89
C ASP A 306 -14.37 3.17 12.57
N HIS A 307 -15.15 2.92 11.51
CA HIS A 307 -14.89 3.50 10.18
C HIS A 307 -15.22 4.99 10.09
N THR A 308 -16.02 5.53 11.01
CA THR A 308 -16.37 6.95 11.03
C THR A 308 -15.18 7.76 11.51
N VAL A 309 -14.53 7.29 12.59
CA VAL A 309 -13.34 7.91 13.17
C VAL A 309 -12.07 7.44 12.44
N GLY A 310 -12.12 6.27 11.82
CA GLY A 310 -10.99 5.67 11.11
C GLY A 310 -10.01 5.00 12.08
N THR A 311 -10.51 4.29 13.08
CA THR A 311 -9.70 3.62 14.11
C THR A 311 -10.05 2.14 14.26
N LEU A 312 -9.07 1.38 14.75
CA LEU A 312 -9.19 -0.03 15.07
C LEU A 312 -8.58 -0.27 16.45
N GLU A 313 -9.27 -1.02 17.29
CA GLU A 313 -8.79 -1.42 18.61
C GLU A 313 -8.41 -2.90 18.60
N ILE A 314 -7.19 -3.18 19.05
CA ILE A 314 -6.66 -4.53 19.25
C ILE A 314 -6.46 -4.80 20.73
N SER A 315 -6.61 -6.06 21.12
CA SER A 315 -6.14 -6.58 22.39
C SER A 315 -4.99 -7.54 22.16
N CYS A 316 -3.89 -7.32 22.87
CA CYS A 316 -2.71 -8.15 22.84
C CYS A 316 -2.24 -8.43 24.27
N ASP A 317 -2.18 -9.69 24.70
CA ASP A 317 -1.90 -10.11 26.08
C ASP A 317 -2.76 -9.37 27.13
N GLY A 318 -4.02 -9.07 26.80
CA GLY A 318 -4.95 -8.34 27.68
C GLY A 318 -4.74 -6.82 27.73
N THR A 319 -3.77 -6.28 26.98
CA THR A 319 -3.60 -4.84 26.80
C THR A 319 -4.35 -4.39 25.56
N ALA A 320 -5.29 -3.45 25.73
CA ALA A 320 -6.00 -2.83 24.61
C ALA A 320 -5.16 -1.67 24.05
N THR A 321 -5.10 -1.56 22.72
CA THR A 321 -4.43 -0.45 22.02
C THR A 321 -5.26 -0.03 20.83
N THR A 322 -5.40 1.28 20.64
CA THR A 322 -6.09 1.86 19.49
C THR A 322 -5.07 2.32 18.45
N LEU A 323 -5.30 1.92 17.20
CA LEU A 323 -4.55 2.34 16.02
C LEU A 323 -5.46 3.09 15.06
N SER A 324 -4.90 3.97 14.24
CA SER A 324 -5.62 4.44 13.06
C SER A 324 -5.73 3.31 12.03
N LEU A 325 -6.76 3.31 11.19
CA LEU A 325 -6.88 2.37 10.08
C LEU A 325 -5.73 2.52 9.07
N ASP A 326 -5.16 3.72 8.95
CA ASP A 326 -3.98 3.95 8.11
C ASP A 326 -2.73 3.27 8.68
N ASP A 327 -2.50 3.38 9.98
CA ASP A 327 -1.38 2.68 10.63
C ASP A 327 -1.59 1.17 10.56
N ALA A 328 -2.79 0.68 10.89
CA ALA A 328 -3.11 -0.74 10.83
C ALA A 328 -2.93 -1.34 9.42
N ALA A 329 -3.01 -0.54 8.35
CA ALA A 329 -2.76 -1.01 6.99
C ALA A 329 -1.32 -1.48 6.75
N GLY A 330 -0.36 -1.05 7.57
CA GLY A 330 1.03 -1.52 7.50
C GLY A 330 1.30 -2.83 8.26
N ALA A 331 0.30 -3.46 8.86
CA ALA A 331 0.42 -4.78 9.47
C ALA A 331 -0.33 -5.82 8.64
N PHE A 332 0.36 -6.88 8.25
CA PHE A 332 -0.21 -7.99 7.50
C PHE A 332 -0.40 -9.19 8.41
N VAL A 333 -1.57 -9.81 8.33
CA VAL A 333 -2.07 -10.79 9.28
C VAL A 333 -2.61 -12.03 8.58
N ARG A 334 -2.69 -13.13 9.33
CA ARG A 334 -3.34 -14.38 8.92
C ARG A 334 -4.28 -14.88 10.01
N SER A 335 -5.37 -15.53 9.61
CA SER A 335 -6.34 -16.18 10.51
C SER A 335 -5.87 -17.56 10.99
#